data_AF-A0A2N2BXZ3-F1
#
_entry.id   AF-A0A2N2BXZ3-F1
#
_cell.length_a   1.000
_cell.length_b   1.000
_cell.length_c   1.000
_cell.angle_alpha   90.00
_cell.angle_beta   90.00
_cell.angle_gamma   90.00
#
_symmetry.space_group_name_H-M   'P 1'
#
loop_
_entity.id
_entity.type
_entity.pdbx_description
1 polymer ?
#
loop_
_entity_poly.entity_id
_entity_poly.type
_entity_poly.pdbx_seq_one_letter_code
_entity_poly.pdbx_strand_id
1 'polypeptide(L)'
;MLIGIHEAGHYLVGWFLGIPRKRMKIRIKKMIPQVLLISDTGKRVSSVDTEEYTGILEQYINSDNKIFLFVVGGHVFELLTISAAVSVSLLLDASLITYFANAITWIAPLMMLNYLIFDIIGTKRRKGSSGGDFSGSWEISPIKTIFFYSAYLIVLVLTFLLVRLT
;
A
#
# COMPACT_ATOMS: atom_id res chain seq x y z
N MET A 1 -12.81 0.60 1.15
CA MET A 1 -12.26 1.00 2.46
C MET A 1 -10.76 0.73 2.51
N LEU A 2 -10.33 -0.53 2.36
CA LEU A 2 -8.90 -0.91 2.32
C LEU A 2 -8.09 -0.13 1.29
N ILE A 3 -8.59 0.04 0.06
CA ILE A 3 -7.91 0.87 -0.95
C ILE A 3 -7.66 2.31 -0.47
N GLY A 4 -8.61 2.90 0.29
CA GLY A 4 -8.42 4.25 0.83
C GLY A 4 -7.36 4.29 1.94
N ILE A 5 -7.27 3.23 2.75
CA ILE A 5 -6.23 3.04 3.77
C ILE A 5 -4.87 2.86 3.09
N HIS A 6 -4.81 2.09 2.01
CA HIS A 6 -3.62 1.88 1.20
C HIS A 6 -3.07 3.21 0.66
N GLU A 7 -3.91 4.00 -0.01
CA GLU A 7 -3.49 5.31 -0.50
C GLU A 7 -3.13 6.29 0.62
N ALA A 8 -3.83 6.21 1.75
CA ALA A 8 -3.46 6.98 2.94
C ALA A 8 -2.09 6.55 3.47
N GLY A 9 -1.73 5.27 3.40
CA GLY A 9 -0.42 4.75 3.79
C GLY A 9 0.71 5.38 2.99
N HIS A 10 0.61 5.37 1.65
CA HIS A 10 1.59 6.07 0.80
C HIS A 10 1.66 7.56 1.11
N TYR A 11 0.51 8.22 1.31
CA TYR A 11 0.47 9.65 1.63
C TYR A 11 1.16 9.96 2.97
N LEU A 12 0.87 9.17 4.00
CA LEU A 12 1.41 9.36 5.34
C LEU A 12 2.91 9.05 5.39
N VAL A 13 3.34 7.96 4.73
CA VAL A 13 4.76 7.63 4.62
C VAL A 13 5.49 8.68 3.80
N GLY A 14 4.94 9.13 2.66
CA GLY A 14 5.53 10.20 1.86
C GLY A 14 5.68 11.50 2.66
N TRP A 15 4.66 11.85 3.44
CA TRP A 15 4.71 13.03 4.30
C TRP A 15 5.78 12.88 5.40
N PHE A 16 5.83 11.72 6.05
CA PHE A 16 6.85 11.40 7.06
C PHE A 16 8.27 11.44 6.49
N LEU A 17 8.46 11.01 5.24
CA LEU A 17 9.75 10.99 4.56
C LEU A 17 10.19 12.36 4.00
N GLY A 18 9.34 13.39 4.11
CA GLY A 18 9.68 14.77 3.80
C GLY A 18 8.98 15.38 2.59
N ILE A 19 8.07 14.65 1.92
CA ILE A 19 7.27 15.23 0.84
C ILE A 19 6.24 16.20 1.46
N PRO A 20 6.22 17.48 1.06
CA PRO A 20 5.26 18.43 1.61
C PRO A 20 3.81 18.00 1.33
N ARG A 21 2.91 18.17 2.30
CA ARG A 21 1.47 17.84 2.12
C ARG A 21 0.85 18.52 0.90
N LYS A 22 1.26 19.76 0.61
CA LYS A 22 0.81 20.54 -0.57
C LYS A 22 1.30 19.97 -1.91
N ARG A 23 2.27 19.04 -1.88
CA ARG A 23 2.86 18.35 -3.03
C ARG A 23 2.27 16.95 -3.25
N MET A 24 1.32 16.51 -2.41
CA MET A 24 0.68 15.20 -2.52
C MET A 24 -0.84 15.33 -2.55
N LYS A 25 -1.51 14.45 -3.28
CA LYS A 25 -2.98 14.37 -3.28
C LYS A 25 -3.48 12.96 -3.53
N ILE A 26 -4.27 12.44 -2.60
CA ILE A 26 -4.98 11.18 -2.80
C ILE A 26 -6.11 11.39 -3.83
N ARG A 27 -6.20 10.49 -4.82
CA ARG A 27 -7.29 10.46 -5.80
C ARG A 27 -7.97 9.10 -5.79
N ILE A 28 -9.18 9.03 -5.22
CA ILE A 28 -9.97 7.78 -5.10
C ILE A 28 -11.03 7.64 -6.23
N LYS A 29 -11.49 8.75 -6.84
CA LYS A 29 -12.65 8.75 -7.76
C LYS A 29 -12.42 8.21 -9.19
N LYS A 30 -11.20 7.82 -9.56
CA LYS A 30 -10.90 7.23 -10.89
C LYS A 30 -10.75 5.70 -10.76
N MET A 31 -10.82 4.97 -11.88
CA MET A 31 -10.70 3.50 -11.92
C MET A 31 -9.46 2.92 -11.19
N ILE A 32 -8.42 3.74 -10.97
CA ILE A 32 -7.21 3.35 -10.22
C ILE A 32 -6.95 4.41 -9.14
N PRO A 33 -7.32 4.12 -7.89
CA PRO A 33 -6.91 4.91 -6.72
C PRO A 33 -5.38 5.03 -6.68
N GLN A 34 -4.90 6.20 -6.27
CA GLN A 34 -3.46 6.49 -6.19
C GLN A 34 -3.17 7.78 -5.41
N VAL A 35 -1.97 7.88 -4.87
CA VAL A 35 -1.32 9.14 -4.48
C VAL A 35 -0.75 9.82 -5.71
N LEU A 36 -1.16 11.07 -5.95
CA LEU A 36 -0.59 11.94 -6.97
C LEU A 36 0.48 12.82 -6.35
N LEU A 37 1.59 12.99 -7.07
CA LEU A 37 2.57 14.03 -6.78
C LEU A 37 2.24 15.30 -7.56
N ILE A 38 2.60 16.46 -7.02
CA ILE A 38 2.33 17.76 -7.64
C ILE A 38 3.65 18.41 -8.02
N SER A 39 3.88 18.55 -9.33
CA SER A 39 5.09 19.17 -9.88
C SER A 39 5.22 20.64 -9.47
N ASP A 40 6.38 21.25 -9.73
CA ASP A 40 6.59 22.68 -9.49
C ASP A 40 5.65 23.58 -10.28
N THR A 41 5.20 23.13 -11.46
CA THR A 41 4.20 23.81 -12.29
C THR A 41 2.76 23.62 -11.81
N GLY A 42 2.55 22.88 -10.70
CA GLY A 42 1.23 22.57 -10.15
C GLY A 42 0.50 21.41 -10.85
N LYS A 43 1.16 20.74 -11.81
CA LYS A 43 0.60 19.58 -12.51
C LYS A 43 0.51 18.39 -11.54
N ARG A 44 -0.61 17.67 -11.59
CA ARG A 44 -0.81 16.44 -10.81
C ARG A 44 -0.33 15.25 -11.63
N VAL A 45 0.72 14.59 -11.16
CA VAL A 45 1.41 13.49 -11.83
C VAL A 45 0.96 12.16 -11.21
N SER A 46 0.62 11.22 -12.09
CA SER A 46 0.14 9.88 -11.76
C SER A 46 1.32 8.93 -11.58
N SER A 47 1.24 7.95 -10.70
CA SER A 47 2.25 6.86 -10.64
C SER A 47 2.27 6.01 -11.91
N VAL A 48 1.27 6.15 -12.79
CA VAL A 48 1.25 5.59 -14.14
C VAL A 48 2.26 6.29 -15.06
N ASP A 49 2.52 7.58 -14.82
CA ASP A 49 3.52 8.37 -15.55
C ASP A 49 4.88 8.21 -14.84
N THR A 50 5.41 6.99 -14.84
CA THR A 50 6.50 6.55 -13.95
C THR A 50 7.70 7.48 -13.95
N GLU A 51 8.21 7.88 -15.12
CA GLU A 51 9.40 8.75 -15.23
C GLU A 51 9.22 10.13 -14.57
N GLU A 52 8.09 10.79 -14.84
CA GLU A 52 7.80 12.10 -14.22
C GLU A 52 7.50 11.95 -12.73
N TYR A 53 6.84 10.85 -12.35
CA TYR A 53 6.52 10.56 -10.96
C TYR A 53 7.77 10.30 -10.12
N THR A 54 8.68 9.44 -10.59
CA THR A 54 9.95 9.15 -9.91
C THR A 54 10.83 10.39 -9.87
N GLY A 55 10.90 11.16 -10.96
CA GLY A 55 11.66 12.41 -11.01
C GLY A 55 11.21 13.42 -9.95
N ILE A 56 9.90 13.52 -9.66
CA ILE A 56 9.40 14.36 -8.55
C ILE A 56 9.67 13.70 -7.19
N LEU A 57 9.49 12.39 -7.08
CA LEU A 57 9.69 11.65 -5.83
C LEU A 57 11.13 11.79 -5.32
N GLU A 58 12.10 11.64 -6.21
CA GLU A 58 13.53 11.70 -5.93
C GLU A 58 13.97 13.08 -5.42
N GLN A 59 13.29 14.17 -5.82
CA GLN A 59 13.57 15.51 -5.26
C GLN A 59 13.44 15.57 -3.73
N TYR A 60 12.58 14.71 -3.15
CA TYR A 60 12.32 14.66 -1.72
C TYR A 60 12.94 13.42 -1.05
N ILE A 61 13.03 12.30 -1.78
CA ILE A 61 13.42 11.00 -1.24
C ILE A 61 14.65 10.46 -1.98
N ASN A 62 15.84 10.78 -1.48
CA ASN A 62 17.13 10.41 -2.08
C ASN A 62 17.74 9.10 -1.53
N SER A 63 16.93 8.10 -1.22
CA SER A 63 17.45 6.83 -0.66
C SER A 63 16.55 5.66 -0.98
N ASP A 64 17.13 4.59 -1.53
CA ASP A 64 16.43 3.34 -1.85
C ASP A 64 15.65 2.77 -0.67
N ASN A 65 16.17 2.90 0.56
CA ASN A 65 15.45 2.46 1.76
C ASN A 65 14.16 3.24 1.98
N LYS A 66 14.21 4.55 1.76
CA LYS A 66 13.07 5.45 1.92
C LYS A 66 12.09 5.30 0.77
N ILE A 67 12.57 5.16 -0.47
CA ILE A 67 11.72 4.87 -1.63
C ILE A 67 11.02 3.53 -1.43
N PHE A 68 11.75 2.49 -1.00
CA PHE A 68 11.16 1.20 -0.67
C PHE A 68 10.06 1.34 0.37
N LEU A 69 10.32 2.05 1.47
CA LEU A 69 9.32 2.30 2.51
C LEU A 69 8.09 3.05 1.98
N PHE A 70 8.29 4.05 1.11
CA PHE A 70 7.20 4.76 0.44
C PHE A 70 6.34 3.83 -0.41
N VAL A 71 6.96 2.94 -1.19
CA VAL A 71 6.26 1.97 -2.05
C VAL A 71 5.51 0.92 -1.24
N VAL A 72 6.07 0.39 -0.15
CA VAL A 72 5.35 -0.58 0.68
C VAL A 72 4.40 0.07 1.70
N GLY A 73 4.39 1.41 1.77
CA GLY A 73 3.67 2.18 2.79
C GLY A 73 2.16 1.92 2.82
N GLY A 74 1.53 1.70 1.65
CA GLY A 74 0.12 1.33 1.59
C GLY A 74 -0.15 0.01 2.31
N HIS A 75 0.58 -1.05 1.95
CA HIS A 75 0.48 -2.36 2.58
C HIS A 75 0.79 -2.33 4.08
N VAL A 76 1.75 -1.52 4.53
CA VAL A 76 2.03 -1.34 5.97
C VAL A 76 0.78 -0.85 6.71
N PHE A 77 0.11 0.17 6.19
CA PHE A 77 -1.06 0.74 6.85
C PHE A 77 -2.29 -0.17 6.75
N GLU A 78 -2.44 -0.93 5.66
CA GLU A 78 -3.44 -2.00 5.59
C GLU A 78 -3.22 -3.03 6.69
N LEU A 79 -2.00 -3.52 6.85
CA LEU A 79 -1.66 -4.53 7.86
C LEU A 79 -1.90 -4.02 9.28
N LEU A 80 -1.50 -2.78 9.58
CA LEU A 80 -1.74 -2.14 10.87
C LEU A 80 -3.24 -2.01 11.16
N THR A 81 -4.03 -1.63 10.16
CA THR A 81 -5.48 -1.45 10.33
C THR A 81 -6.17 -2.79 10.57
N ILE A 82 -5.83 -3.82 9.80
CA ILE A 82 -6.38 -5.17 9.97
C ILE A 82 -6.00 -5.72 11.34
N SER A 83 -4.71 -5.64 11.71
CA SER A 83 -4.22 -6.14 13.00
C SER A 83 -4.91 -5.43 14.16
N ALA A 84 -5.04 -4.10 14.08
CA ALA A 84 -5.74 -3.33 15.11
C ALA A 84 -7.23 -3.71 15.21
N ALA A 85 -7.93 -3.89 14.09
CA ALA A 85 -9.33 -4.30 14.10
C ALA A 85 -9.52 -5.68 14.76
N VAL A 86 -8.64 -6.65 14.46
CA VAL A 86 -8.64 -7.98 15.08
C VAL A 86 -8.29 -7.91 16.56
N SER A 87 -7.26 -7.15 16.94
CA SER A 87 -6.91 -6.98 18.36
C SER A 87 -8.04 -6.35 19.16
N VAL A 88 -8.72 -5.35 18.61
CA VAL A 88 -9.87 -4.71 19.26
C VAL A 88 -11.06 -5.67 19.35
N SER A 89 -11.32 -6.50 18.33
CA SER A 89 -12.41 -7.51 18.41
C SER A 89 -12.14 -8.60 19.44
N LEU A 90 -10.87 -8.94 19.69
CA LEU A 90 -10.49 -9.90 20.73
C LEU A 90 -10.67 -9.33 22.15
N LEU A 91 -10.50 -8.02 22.31
CA LEU A 91 -10.57 -7.34 23.61
C LEU A 91 -11.98 -6.87 23.97
N LEU A 92 -12.78 -6.54 22.96
CA LEU A 92 -14.14 -6.04 23.13
C LEU A 92 -15.12 -7.09 22.63
N ASP A 93 -15.97 -7.59 23.52
CA ASP A 93 -17.09 -8.49 23.17
C ASP A 93 -18.22 -7.70 22.46
N ALA A 94 -17.88 -7.14 21.30
CA ALA A 94 -18.72 -6.26 20.51
C ALA A 94 -18.99 -6.92 19.16
N SER A 95 -20.19 -7.48 19.01
CA SER A 95 -20.64 -8.24 17.83
C SER A 95 -20.40 -7.52 16.50
N LEU A 96 -20.55 -6.19 16.47
CA LEU A 96 -20.30 -5.38 15.28
C LEU A 96 -18.80 -5.33 14.90
N ILE A 97 -17.90 -5.20 15.88
CA ILE A 97 -16.45 -5.12 15.64
C ILE A 97 -15.94 -6.48 15.16
N THR A 98 -16.38 -7.56 15.80
CA THR A 98 -16.04 -8.93 15.39
C THR A 98 -16.53 -9.24 13.98
N TYR A 99 -17.73 -8.80 13.61
CA TYR A 99 -18.23 -8.91 12.24
C TYR A 99 -17.31 -8.21 11.23
N PHE A 100 -16.90 -6.97 11.49
CA PHE A 100 -16.00 -6.23 10.62
C PHE A 100 -14.60 -6.85 10.54
N ALA A 101 -14.05 -7.30 11.68
CA ALA A 101 -12.75 -7.99 11.75
C ALA A 101 -12.78 -9.31 10.94
N ASN A 102 -13.89 -10.05 11.01
CA ASN A 102 -14.07 -11.24 10.18
C ASN A 102 -14.21 -10.90 8.69
N ALA A 103 -14.99 -9.89 8.33
CA ALA A 103 -15.12 -9.49 6.93
C ALA A 103 -13.78 -9.02 6.32
N ILE A 104 -13.02 -8.19 7.05
CA ILE A 104 -11.77 -7.62 6.53
C ILE A 104 -10.67 -8.69 6.38
N THR A 105 -10.61 -9.68 7.26
CA THR A 105 -9.63 -10.78 7.18
C THR A 105 -9.90 -11.73 6.02
N TRP A 106 -11.13 -11.84 5.51
CA TRP A 106 -11.42 -12.52 4.24
C TRP A 106 -11.08 -11.69 3.01
N ILE A 107 -11.41 -10.40 3.05
CA ILE A 107 -11.26 -9.52 1.90
C ILE A 107 -9.78 -9.19 1.65
N ALA A 108 -8.99 -9.00 2.70
CA ALA A 108 -7.59 -8.62 2.60
C ALA A 108 -6.71 -9.56 1.75
N PRO A 109 -6.69 -10.90 1.97
CA PRO A 109 -5.90 -11.80 1.14
C PRO A 109 -6.38 -11.84 -0.31
N LEU A 110 -7.71 -11.78 -0.54
CA LEU A 110 -8.26 -11.71 -1.90
C LEU A 110 -7.88 -10.42 -2.62
N MET A 111 -7.90 -9.29 -1.91
CA MET A 111 -7.44 -8.01 -2.44
C MET A 111 -5.95 -8.03 -2.75
N MET A 112 -5.12 -8.58 -1.86
CA MET A 112 -3.68 -8.72 -2.08
C MET A 112 -3.39 -9.55 -3.34
N LEU A 113 -4.06 -10.70 -3.51
CA LEU A 113 -3.92 -11.52 -4.72
C LEU A 113 -4.35 -10.75 -5.98
N ASN A 114 -5.47 -10.03 -5.91
CA ASN A 114 -5.91 -9.20 -7.02
C ASN A 114 -4.88 -8.11 -7.36
N TYR A 115 -4.33 -7.41 -6.37
CA TYR A 115 -3.29 -6.40 -6.57
C TYR A 115 -2.04 -7.00 -7.22
N LEU A 116 -1.57 -8.14 -6.72
CA LEU A 116 -0.44 -8.85 -7.32
C LEU A 116 -0.71 -9.25 -8.78
N ILE A 117 -1.89 -9.76 -9.09
CA ILE A 117 -2.27 -10.12 -10.47
C ILE A 117 -2.29 -8.88 -11.38
N PHE A 118 -2.93 -7.80 -10.96
CA PHE A 118 -2.99 -6.57 -11.74
C PHE A 118 -1.61 -5.94 -11.92
N ASP A 119 -0.76 -6.00 -10.91
CA ASP A 119 0.62 -5.52 -10.97
C ASP A 119 1.45 -6.35 -11.98
N ILE A 120 1.37 -7.69 -11.93
CA ILE A 120 2.04 -8.57 -12.89
C ILE A 120 1.56 -8.29 -14.33
N ILE A 121 0.25 -8.14 -14.53
CA ILE A 121 -0.33 -7.81 -15.84
C ILE A 121 0.17 -6.43 -16.31
N GLY A 122 0.16 -5.43 -15.42
CA GLY A 122 0.63 -4.08 -15.70
C GLY A 122 2.10 -4.05 -16.10
N THR A 123 2.95 -4.71 -15.31
CA THR A 123 4.39 -4.84 -15.54
C THR A 123 4.69 -5.49 -16.89
N LYS A 124 3.99 -6.59 -17.23
CA LYS A 124 4.14 -7.25 -18.54
C LYS A 124 3.73 -6.35 -19.70
N ARG A 125 2.60 -5.65 -19.58
CA ARG A 125 2.11 -4.73 -20.62
C ARG A 125 3.04 -3.55 -20.86
N ARG A 126 3.79 -3.12 -19.83
CA ARG A 126 4.77 -2.04 -19.89
C ARG A 126 6.19 -2.50 -20.24
N LYS A 127 6.36 -3.74 -20.74
CA LYS A 127 7.66 -4.31 -21.12
C LYS A 127 8.71 -4.27 -20.01
N GLY A 128 8.29 -4.46 -18.75
CA GLY A 128 9.19 -4.61 -17.61
C GLY A 128 9.29 -3.40 -16.68
N SER A 129 8.73 -2.23 -17.03
CA SER A 129 8.58 -1.13 -16.06
C SER A 129 7.55 -1.51 -14.98
N SER A 130 7.83 -1.16 -13.72
CA SER A 130 6.92 -1.46 -12.60
C SER A 130 5.48 -0.99 -12.86
N GLY A 131 4.55 -1.92 -12.62
CA GLY A 131 3.11 -1.75 -12.80
C GLY A 131 2.37 -1.31 -11.53
N GLY A 132 3.00 -1.43 -10.36
CA GLY A 132 2.40 -1.21 -9.05
C GLY A 132 3.40 -1.41 -7.91
N ASP A 133 2.91 -1.58 -6.69
CA ASP A 133 3.75 -1.60 -5.50
C ASP A 133 4.60 -2.86 -5.34
N PHE A 134 4.14 -4.03 -5.82
CA PHE A 134 4.90 -5.27 -5.74
C PHE A 134 6.08 -5.23 -6.71
N SER A 135 5.82 -4.88 -7.96
CA SER A 135 6.89 -4.75 -8.96
C SER A 135 7.80 -3.57 -8.65
N GLY A 136 7.27 -2.46 -8.15
CA GLY A 136 8.04 -1.30 -7.72
C GLY A 136 8.98 -1.62 -6.55
N SER A 137 8.49 -2.31 -5.51
CA SER A 137 9.34 -2.74 -4.41
C SER A 137 10.41 -3.74 -4.86
N TRP A 138 10.04 -4.64 -5.78
CA TRP A 138 10.95 -5.63 -6.35
C TRP A 138 12.07 -4.98 -7.17
N GLU A 139 11.74 -3.97 -7.97
CA GLU A 139 12.69 -3.19 -8.78
C GLU A 139 13.71 -2.45 -7.89
N ILE A 140 13.26 -1.93 -6.74
CA ILE A 140 14.15 -1.26 -5.77
C ILE A 140 15.01 -2.27 -5.02
N SER A 141 14.42 -3.33 -4.49
CA SER A 141 15.16 -4.34 -3.72
C SER A 141 14.40 -5.67 -3.63
N PRO A 142 14.82 -6.71 -4.38
CA PRO A 142 14.19 -8.03 -4.34
C PRO A 142 14.24 -8.67 -2.95
N ILE A 143 15.38 -8.56 -2.26
CA ILE A 143 15.58 -9.18 -0.94
C ILE A 143 14.62 -8.56 0.09
N LYS A 144 14.52 -7.23 0.15
CA LYS A 144 13.59 -6.55 1.07
C LYS A 144 12.14 -6.86 0.73
N THR A 145 11.83 -6.96 -0.56
CA THR A 145 10.50 -7.34 -1.04
C THR A 145 10.09 -8.72 -0.53
N ILE A 146 10.97 -9.71 -0.66
CA ILE A 146 10.73 -11.07 -0.16
C ILE A 146 10.49 -11.05 1.35
N PHE A 147 11.36 -10.41 2.13
CA PHE A 147 11.19 -10.33 3.58
C PHE A 147 9.90 -9.62 3.97
N PHE A 148 9.60 -8.46 3.36
CA PHE A 148 8.41 -7.69 3.65
C PHE A 148 7.13 -8.49 3.37
N TYR A 149 6.98 -9.04 2.16
CA TYR A 149 5.75 -9.75 1.81
C TYR A 149 5.63 -11.11 2.50
N SER A 150 6.74 -11.76 2.87
CA SER A 150 6.70 -12.95 3.72
C SER A 150 6.15 -12.60 5.11
N ALA A 151 6.66 -11.54 5.74
CA ALA A 151 6.16 -11.07 7.03
C ALA A 151 4.70 -10.61 6.95
N TYR A 152 4.35 -9.86 5.90
CA TYR A 152 2.98 -9.41 5.62
C TYR A 152 2.00 -10.59 5.52
N LEU A 153 2.34 -11.62 4.73
CA LEU A 153 1.51 -12.82 4.58
C LEU A 153 1.39 -13.61 5.90
N ILE A 154 2.49 -13.76 6.64
CA ILE A 154 2.46 -14.41 7.96
C ILE A 154 1.46 -13.69 8.88
N VAL A 155 1.55 -12.36 8.98
CA VAL A 155 0.64 -11.58 9.84
C VAL A 155 -0.80 -11.65 9.34
N LEU A 156 -1.04 -11.63 8.02
CA LEU A 156 -2.39 -11.83 7.47
C LEU A 156 -2.97 -13.21 7.84
N VAL A 157 -2.18 -14.27 7.74
CA VAL A 157 -2.62 -15.62 8.13
C VAL A 157 -2.89 -15.68 9.63
N LEU A 158 -2.01 -15.12 10.46
CA LEU A 158 -2.19 -15.09 11.91
C LEU A 158 -3.45 -14.32 12.31
N THR A 159 -3.67 -13.13 11.74
CA THR A 159 -4.88 -12.32 12.02
C THR A 159 -6.15 -13.03 11.56
N PHE A 160 -6.12 -13.71 10.41
CA PHE A 160 -7.22 -14.55 9.95
C PHE A 160 -7.53 -15.69 10.93
N LEU A 161 -6.51 -16.42 11.39
CA LEU A 161 -6.70 -17.51 12.36
C LEU A 161 -7.20 -17.01 13.71
N LEU A 162 -6.67 -15.89 14.22
CA LEU A 162 -7.05 -15.32 15.51
C LEU A 162 -8.53 -14.93 15.57
N VAL A 163 -9.06 -14.33 14.49
CA VAL A 163 -10.49 -14.01 14.36
C VAL A 163 -11.40 -15.25 14.38
N ARG A 164 -10.87 -16.46 14.15
CA ARG A 164 -11.65 -17.71 14.21
C ARG A 164 -11.68 -18.36 15.57
N LEU A 165 -10.88 -17.85 16.50
CA LEU A 165 -10.90 -18.29 17.90
C LEU A 165 -11.92 -17.48 18.73
N THR A 166 -12.49 -16.41 18.17
CA THR A 166 -13.58 -15.60 18.72
C THR A 166 -14.91 -15.98 18.11
#